data_AF-A0A4Q4BSF0-F1
#
_entry.id   AF-A0A4Q4BSF0-F1
#
_cell.length_a   1.000
_cell.length_b   1.000
_cell.length_c   1.000
_cell.angle_alpha   90.00
_cell.angle_beta   90.00
_cell.angle_gamma   90.00
#
_symmetry.space_group_name_H-M   'P 1'
#
loop_
_entity.id
_entity.type
_entity.pdbx_description
1 polymer ?
#
loop_
_entity_poly.entity_id
_entity_poly.type
_entity_poly.pdbx_seq_one_letter_code
_entity_poly.pdbx_strand_id
1 'polypeptide(L)'
;TVIIDLHPLSRGDEVGGMDSILGDRWPDYVALVQRIGAKLDGLPPDRTVFELLNEPAFDCEGVYGGEPPKWPAMQVQLHAAARAGAPDLPIMLTGACWGQANALASLDPTLIPDDNVIWTFHSYSPYYYTHQAATWAGSPEKYLRDIPYPPSLLTRAEADRIIAASIARMTAAEGTADTDALTKAVQDYLDTPDSAVGDDIARAAEWADDNSIPRERLLLGEFGALHTPDEVTQPMEWYHAFLSAKRQASEDAGIGWSVLSWAGGMGVAIPDDPDRRLAPDTCRALGLSCGN
;
A
#
# COMPACT_ATOMS: atom_id res chain seq x y z
N THR A 1 18.16 3.12 -5.28
CA THR A 1 17.49 4.42 -5.07
C THR A 1 17.01 4.50 -3.64
N VAL A 2 16.95 5.70 -3.07
CA VAL A 2 16.38 6.02 -1.76
C VAL A 2 15.17 6.91 -2.02
N ILE A 3 14.00 6.49 -1.55
CA ILE A 3 12.79 7.29 -1.57
C ILE A 3 12.66 7.92 -0.19
N ILE A 4 12.47 9.23 -0.16
CA ILE A 4 12.19 9.98 1.06
C ILE A 4 10.76 10.44 0.93
N ASP A 5 9.90 9.98 1.82
CA ASP A 5 8.48 10.30 1.80
C ASP A 5 8.08 11.21 2.96
N LEU A 6 6.93 11.86 2.79
CA LEU A 6 6.20 12.43 3.90
C LEU A 6 5.06 11.46 4.25
N HIS A 7 5.19 10.84 5.42
CA HIS A 7 4.37 9.72 5.86
C HIS A 7 3.57 10.09 7.13
N PRO A 8 2.46 10.83 7.02
CA PRO A 8 1.62 11.14 8.18
C PRO A 8 0.96 9.87 8.71
N LEU A 9 1.27 9.51 9.95
CA LEU A 9 0.60 8.43 10.68
C LEU A 9 -0.34 9.04 11.71
N SER A 10 -1.55 8.50 11.84
CA SER A 10 -2.47 8.88 12.92
C SER A 10 -1.86 8.54 14.29
N ARG A 11 -1.68 9.54 15.15
CA ARG A 11 -1.18 9.39 16.52
C ARG A 11 -2.30 9.58 17.53
N GLY A 12 -3.30 8.69 17.50
CA GLY A 12 -4.45 8.77 18.41
C GLY A 12 -5.22 10.10 18.27
N ASP A 13 -5.51 10.74 19.40
CA ASP A 13 -6.27 12.00 19.48
C ASP A 13 -5.44 13.27 19.10
N GLU A 14 -4.20 13.12 18.62
CA GLU A 14 -3.37 14.28 18.26
C GLU A 14 -3.89 15.02 17.02
N VAL A 15 -3.93 16.37 17.13
CA VAL A 15 -4.10 17.28 15.99
C VAL A 15 -2.93 17.07 15.02
N GLY A 16 -3.21 16.75 13.75
CA GLY A 16 -2.16 16.53 12.75
C GLY A 16 -2.31 15.27 11.89
N GLY A 17 -3.42 14.54 12.00
CA GLY A 17 -3.75 13.43 11.09
C GLY A 17 -4.10 13.89 9.67
N MET A 18 -4.24 12.92 8.77
CA MET A 18 -4.47 13.15 7.33
C MET A 18 -5.63 14.13 7.05
N ASP A 19 -6.75 14.00 7.75
CA ASP A 19 -7.91 14.90 7.60
C ASP A 19 -7.55 16.37 7.87
N SER A 20 -6.72 16.63 8.88
CA SER A 20 -6.29 17.99 9.21
C SER A 20 -5.31 18.55 8.18
N ILE A 21 -4.43 17.69 7.64
CA ILE A 21 -3.47 18.04 6.58
C ILE A 21 -4.23 18.41 5.30
N LEU A 22 -5.21 17.60 4.91
CA LEU A 22 -6.01 17.81 3.71
C LEU A 22 -7.09 18.90 3.88
N GLY A 23 -7.40 19.28 5.12
CA GLY A 23 -8.26 20.40 5.48
C GLY A 23 -7.47 21.68 5.80
N ASP A 24 -7.67 22.20 7.01
CA ASP A 24 -7.20 23.55 7.39
C ASP A 24 -5.68 23.71 7.43
N ARG A 25 -4.89 22.62 7.49
CA ARG A 25 -3.41 22.67 7.50
C ARG A 25 -2.78 22.53 6.13
N TRP A 26 -3.59 22.49 5.05
CA TRP A 26 -3.06 22.32 3.70
C TRP A 26 -1.97 23.35 3.32
N PRO A 27 -2.13 24.67 3.59
CA PRO A 27 -1.07 25.64 3.28
C PRO A 27 0.24 25.39 4.05
N ASP A 28 0.14 24.94 5.31
CA ASP A 28 1.30 24.59 6.13
C ASP A 28 2.03 23.37 5.56
N TYR A 29 1.27 22.39 5.06
CA TYR A 29 1.80 21.18 4.43
C TYR A 29 2.50 21.47 3.10
N VAL A 30 1.89 22.29 2.23
CA VAL A 30 2.53 22.77 0.98
C VAL A 30 3.86 23.48 1.31
N ALA A 31 3.88 24.34 2.33
CA ALA A 31 5.10 25.00 2.76
C ALA A 31 6.13 24.03 3.37
N LEU A 32 5.69 22.97 4.05
CA LEU A 32 6.57 21.90 4.53
C LEU A 32 7.24 21.16 3.37
N VAL A 33 6.46 20.77 2.36
CA VAL A 33 6.97 20.08 1.16
C VAL A 33 8.07 20.89 0.48
N GLN A 34 7.87 22.21 0.28
CA GLN A 34 8.91 23.08 -0.26
C GLN A 34 10.16 23.11 0.64
N ARG A 35 9.99 23.24 1.96
CA ARG A 35 11.12 23.29 2.91
C ARG A 35 11.92 21.98 2.92
N ILE A 36 11.25 20.83 2.85
CA ILE A 36 11.90 19.53 2.78
C ILE A 36 12.61 19.38 1.43
N GLY A 37 11.95 19.74 0.31
CA GLY A 37 12.60 19.81 -1.01
C GLY A 37 13.91 20.60 -0.96
N ALA A 38 13.89 21.81 -0.39
CA ALA A 38 15.10 22.64 -0.24
C ALA A 38 16.20 22.04 0.65
N LYS A 39 15.88 21.06 1.51
CA LYS A 39 16.87 20.30 2.28
C LYS A 39 17.41 19.09 1.55
N LEU A 40 16.64 18.54 0.60
CA LEU A 40 17.04 17.45 -0.26
C LEU A 40 17.77 17.93 -1.51
N ASP A 41 17.67 19.22 -1.85
CA ASP A 41 18.36 19.83 -2.98
C ASP A 41 19.88 19.56 -2.95
N GLY A 42 20.44 19.26 -4.12
CA GLY A 42 21.83 18.85 -4.30
C GLY A 42 22.14 17.39 -3.97
N LEU A 43 21.18 16.59 -3.47
CA LEU A 43 21.35 15.13 -3.41
C LEU A 43 21.38 14.53 -4.84
N PRO A 44 22.03 13.37 -5.04
CA PRO A 44 22.16 12.77 -6.36
C PRO A 44 20.77 12.36 -6.93
N PRO A 45 20.29 12.98 -8.03
CA PRO A 45 18.95 12.72 -8.57
C PRO A 45 18.80 11.32 -9.17
N ASP A 46 19.90 10.65 -9.49
CA ASP A 46 19.93 9.24 -9.93
C ASP A 46 19.77 8.23 -8.77
N ARG A 47 19.81 8.72 -7.53
CA ARG A 47 19.76 7.86 -6.32
C ARG A 47 18.73 8.30 -5.30
N THR A 48 18.10 9.47 -5.45
CA THR A 48 17.14 10.02 -4.48
C THR A 48 15.86 10.43 -5.16
N VAL A 49 14.72 10.06 -4.57
CA VAL A 49 13.37 10.43 -5.01
C VAL A 49 12.64 11.07 -3.84
N PHE A 50 11.86 12.12 -4.09
CA PHE A 50 11.05 12.77 -3.06
C PHE A 50 9.56 12.51 -3.29
N GLU A 51 8.95 11.74 -2.40
CA GLU A 51 7.51 11.46 -2.40
C GLU A 51 6.77 12.46 -1.53
N LEU A 52 5.75 13.11 -2.12
CA LEU A 52 5.18 14.31 -1.54
C LEU A 52 4.13 14.04 -0.46
N LEU A 53 3.45 12.90 -0.52
CA LEU A 53 2.48 12.42 0.46
C LEU A 53 2.20 10.94 0.21
N ASN A 54 2.40 10.09 1.22
CA ASN A 54 2.28 8.63 1.08
C ASN A 54 0.87 8.16 0.70
N GLU A 55 -0.12 8.47 1.54
CA GLU A 55 -1.49 7.93 1.38
C GLU A 55 -2.55 9.01 1.59
N PRO A 56 -2.95 9.73 0.54
CA PRO A 56 -4.04 10.70 0.64
C PRO A 56 -5.36 9.96 0.92
N ALA A 57 -5.86 10.02 2.16
CA ALA A 57 -7.01 9.24 2.64
C ALA A 57 -8.37 9.91 2.37
N PHE A 58 -8.63 10.34 1.13
CA PHE A 58 -9.90 10.98 0.74
C PHE A 58 -10.24 10.70 -0.73
N ASP A 59 -11.34 11.29 -1.21
CA ASP A 59 -11.88 11.14 -2.57
C ASP A 59 -12.28 9.71 -2.98
N CYS A 60 -12.25 8.74 -2.07
CA CYS A 60 -12.61 7.35 -2.37
C CYS A 60 -13.98 7.18 -3.01
N GLU A 61 -15.02 7.84 -2.48
CA GLU A 61 -16.35 7.79 -3.08
C GLU A 61 -16.36 8.29 -4.53
N GLY A 62 -15.59 9.36 -4.81
CA GLY A 62 -15.44 9.90 -6.15
C GLY A 62 -14.66 8.96 -7.07
N VAL A 63 -13.56 8.38 -6.58
CA VAL A 63 -12.77 7.38 -7.31
C VAL A 63 -13.62 6.15 -7.66
N TYR A 64 -14.42 5.64 -6.72
CA TYR A 64 -15.28 4.48 -6.96
C TYR A 64 -16.51 4.82 -7.82
N GLY A 65 -17.02 6.05 -7.71
CA GLY A 65 -18.19 6.53 -8.45
C GLY A 65 -17.88 7.11 -9.84
N GLY A 66 -16.60 7.34 -10.16
CA GLY A 66 -16.18 8.05 -11.37
C GLY A 66 -16.48 9.56 -11.35
N GLU A 67 -16.63 10.15 -10.16
CA GLU A 67 -16.83 11.59 -9.99
C GLU A 67 -15.49 12.33 -9.97
N PRO A 68 -15.42 13.61 -10.39
CA PRO A 68 -14.17 14.36 -10.42
C PRO A 68 -13.50 14.44 -9.04
N PRO A 69 -12.30 13.86 -8.84
CA PRO A 69 -11.59 13.94 -7.57
C PRO A 69 -11.00 15.34 -7.37
N LYS A 70 -10.85 15.76 -6.11
CA LYS A 70 -10.18 17.00 -5.71
C LYS A 70 -8.66 16.85 -5.68
N TRP A 71 -8.17 15.65 -5.41
CA TRP A 71 -6.74 15.34 -5.26
C TRP A 71 -5.85 15.80 -6.43
N PRO A 72 -6.21 15.67 -7.72
CA PRO A 72 -5.33 16.11 -8.81
C PRO A 72 -4.91 17.58 -8.70
N ALA A 73 -5.84 18.48 -8.35
CA ALA A 73 -5.52 19.91 -8.20
C ALA A 73 -4.64 20.20 -6.96
N MET A 74 -4.79 19.41 -5.90
CA MET A 74 -3.94 19.49 -4.71
C MET A 74 -2.53 18.97 -5.00
N GLN A 75 -2.42 17.86 -5.73
CA GLN A 75 -1.16 17.27 -6.14
C GLN A 75 -0.35 18.21 -7.04
N VAL A 76 -0.99 18.97 -7.94
CA VAL A 76 -0.33 20.06 -8.71
C VAL A 76 0.29 21.12 -7.79
N GLN A 77 -0.39 21.50 -6.70
CA GLN A 77 0.15 22.48 -5.74
C GLN A 77 1.37 21.92 -4.98
N LEU A 78 1.32 20.65 -4.55
CA LEU A 78 2.46 20.00 -3.92
C LEU A 78 3.64 19.89 -4.86
N HIS A 79 3.39 19.47 -6.10
CA HIS A 79 4.41 19.36 -7.14
C HIS A 79 5.12 20.69 -7.38
N ALA A 80 4.37 21.79 -7.55
CA ALA A 80 4.94 23.12 -7.73
C ALA A 80 5.80 23.56 -6.53
N ALA A 81 5.36 23.27 -5.30
CA ALA A 81 6.10 23.56 -4.09
C ALA A 81 7.40 22.73 -3.98
N ALA A 82 7.32 21.43 -4.31
CA ALA A 82 8.48 20.54 -4.33
C ALA A 82 9.50 20.97 -5.39
N ARG A 83 9.06 21.32 -6.61
CA ARG A 83 9.93 21.84 -7.68
C ARG A 83 10.63 23.14 -7.31
N ALA A 84 9.96 24.02 -6.56
CA ALA A 84 10.58 25.24 -6.05
C ALA A 84 11.66 24.97 -4.99
N GLY A 85 11.60 23.83 -4.30
CA GLY A 85 12.58 23.42 -3.30
C GLY A 85 13.70 22.53 -3.84
N ALA A 86 13.38 21.57 -4.70
CA ALA A 86 14.28 20.58 -5.29
C ALA A 86 14.03 20.50 -6.81
N PRO A 87 14.66 21.37 -7.62
CA PRO A 87 14.38 21.47 -9.04
C PRO A 87 14.75 20.20 -9.82
N ASP A 88 15.81 19.50 -9.41
CA ASP A 88 16.41 18.41 -10.19
C ASP A 88 16.05 17.00 -9.68
N LEU A 89 15.50 16.85 -8.47
CA LEU A 89 15.17 15.53 -7.92
C LEU A 89 13.93 14.94 -8.60
N PRO A 90 13.90 13.63 -8.91
CA PRO A 90 12.65 12.96 -9.24
C PRO A 90 11.61 13.16 -8.14
N ILE A 91 10.39 13.53 -8.54
CA ILE A 91 9.26 13.67 -7.62
C ILE A 91 8.36 12.45 -7.78
N MET A 92 7.98 11.85 -6.66
CA MET A 92 7.03 10.74 -6.63
C MET A 92 5.63 11.23 -6.26
N LEU A 93 4.67 10.81 -7.08
CA LEU A 93 3.28 11.24 -7.06
C LEU A 93 2.35 10.02 -7.00
N THR A 94 1.22 10.14 -6.31
CA THR A 94 0.32 9.03 -6.00
C THR A 94 -1.14 9.38 -6.32
N GLY A 95 -1.99 8.35 -6.39
CA GLY A 95 -3.44 8.51 -6.41
C GLY A 95 -3.98 8.95 -5.04
N ALA A 96 -5.26 9.35 -5.01
CA ALA A 96 -5.98 9.52 -3.76
C ALA A 96 -6.32 8.14 -3.13
N CYS A 97 -7.29 8.10 -2.22
CA CYS A 97 -7.81 6.88 -1.63
C CYS A 97 -6.72 5.89 -1.19
N TRP A 98 -5.77 6.36 -0.36
CA TRP A 98 -4.62 5.58 0.11
C TRP A 98 -3.68 5.08 -1.00
N GLY A 99 -3.54 5.85 -2.09
CA GLY A 99 -2.65 5.50 -3.19
C GLY A 99 -3.10 4.26 -3.96
N GLN A 100 -4.39 3.92 -3.96
CA GLN A 100 -4.89 2.77 -4.71
C GLN A 100 -4.66 2.91 -6.23
N ALA A 101 -4.48 1.77 -6.92
CA ALA A 101 -4.26 1.75 -8.36
C ALA A 101 -5.42 2.32 -9.18
N ASN A 102 -6.67 2.20 -8.72
CA ASN A 102 -7.82 2.83 -9.37
C ASN A 102 -7.81 4.36 -9.23
N ALA A 103 -7.35 4.88 -8.09
CA ALA A 103 -7.20 6.31 -7.87
C ALA A 103 -6.06 6.88 -8.72
N LEU A 104 -4.94 6.14 -8.86
CA LEU A 104 -3.90 6.46 -9.83
C LEU A 104 -4.48 6.47 -11.25
N ALA A 105 -5.26 5.45 -11.61
CA ALA A 105 -5.86 5.32 -12.93
C ALA A 105 -6.87 6.43 -13.27
N SER A 106 -7.38 7.16 -12.27
CA SER A 106 -8.25 8.32 -12.48
C SER A 106 -7.50 9.64 -12.72
N LEU A 107 -6.18 9.65 -12.59
CA LEU A 107 -5.39 10.89 -12.77
C LEU A 107 -5.23 11.22 -14.25
N ASP A 108 -5.33 12.51 -14.55
CA ASP A 108 -4.84 13.10 -15.79
C ASP A 108 -3.40 13.60 -15.56
N PRO A 109 -2.37 12.88 -16.05
CA PRO A 109 -0.98 13.28 -15.84
C PRO A 109 -0.61 14.57 -16.57
N THR A 110 -1.40 15.03 -17.56
CA THR A 110 -1.11 16.27 -18.30
C THR A 110 -1.23 17.52 -17.43
N LEU A 111 -1.91 17.42 -16.28
CA LEU A 111 -1.95 18.47 -15.26
C LEU A 111 -0.58 18.74 -14.63
N ILE A 112 0.38 17.82 -14.78
CA ILE A 112 1.73 17.90 -14.25
C ILE A 112 2.71 17.70 -15.42
N PRO A 113 2.99 18.76 -16.20
CA PRO A 113 3.85 18.68 -17.39
C PRO A 113 5.33 18.63 -17.00
N ASP A 114 5.75 17.51 -16.41
CA ASP A 114 7.09 17.28 -15.89
C ASP A 114 7.56 15.84 -16.17
N ASP A 115 8.65 15.73 -16.92
CA ASP A 115 9.23 14.46 -17.33
C ASP A 115 10.06 13.78 -16.22
N ASN A 116 10.28 14.46 -15.08
CA ASN A 116 11.02 13.95 -13.93
C ASN A 116 10.10 13.52 -12.78
N VAL A 117 9.00 12.86 -13.15
CA VAL A 117 8.02 12.27 -12.23
C VAL A 117 8.15 10.73 -12.21
N ILE A 118 7.91 10.16 -11.04
CA ILE A 118 7.64 8.73 -10.83
C ILE A 118 6.24 8.64 -10.22
N TRP A 119 5.42 7.72 -10.73
CA TRP A 119 4.07 7.49 -10.19
C TRP A 119 4.08 6.26 -9.29
N THR A 120 3.44 6.35 -8.14
CA THR A 120 3.35 5.25 -7.18
C THR A 120 1.90 4.87 -6.93
N PHE A 121 1.70 3.61 -6.59
CA PHE A 121 0.46 3.07 -6.06
C PHE A 121 0.76 1.97 -5.06
N HIS A 122 -0.16 1.74 -4.12
CA HIS A 122 -0.06 0.69 -3.12
C HIS A 122 -1.05 -0.43 -3.44
N SER A 123 -0.69 -1.66 -3.09
CA SER A 123 -1.58 -2.80 -3.30
C SER A 123 -1.45 -3.84 -2.20
N TYR A 124 -2.49 -3.87 -1.38
CA TYR A 124 -2.71 -4.85 -0.33
C TYR A 124 -3.76 -5.90 -0.70
N SER A 125 -4.15 -5.97 -1.98
CA SER A 125 -5.10 -6.98 -2.45
C SER A 125 -4.43 -8.37 -2.51
N PRO A 126 -5.07 -9.44 -1.97
CA PRO A 126 -6.40 -9.45 -1.36
C PRO A 126 -6.42 -8.95 0.10
N TYR A 127 -7.24 -7.94 0.38
CA TYR A 127 -7.18 -7.17 1.62
C TYR A 127 -7.49 -8.01 2.88
N TYR A 128 -8.49 -8.90 2.81
CA TYR A 128 -8.82 -9.78 3.94
C TYR A 128 -7.68 -10.74 4.33
N TYR A 129 -6.80 -11.10 3.40
CA TYR A 129 -5.61 -11.87 3.72
C TYR A 129 -4.51 -10.98 4.31
N THR A 130 -4.18 -9.86 3.65
CA THR A 130 -3.04 -9.01 4.04
C THR A 130 -3.25 -8.29 5.37
N HIS A 131 -4.50 -8.02 5.74
CA HIS A 131 -4.88 -7.28 6.94
C HIS A 131 -5.64 -8.11 7.97
N GLN A 132 -5.64 -9.44 7.85
CA GLN A 132 -6.26 -10.29 8.87
C GLN A 132 -5.69 -9.99 10.27
N ALA A 133 -6.58 -9.74 11.23
CA ALA A 133 -6.28 -9.34 12.59
C ALA A 133 -5.48 -8.02 12.74
N ALA A 134 -5.55 -7.13 11.74
CA ALA A 134 -5.07 -5.75 11.88
C ALA A 134 -5.95 -4.98 12.87
N THR A 135 -5.47 -4.73 14.09
CA THR A 135 -6.27 -4.07 15.13
C THR A 135 -6.53 -2.59 14.88
N TRP A 136 -5.74 -1.98 13.99
CA TRP A 136 -5.91 -0.60 13.52
C TRP A 136 -6.86 -0.49 12.32
N ALA A 137 -7.16 -1.61 11.66
CA ALA A 137 -8.20 -1.67 10.65
C ALA A 137 -9.59 -1.72 11.30
N GLY A 138 -10.61 -1.45 10.49
CA GLY A 138 -12.01 -1.59 10.91
C GLY A 138 -12.43 -3.05 11.09
N SER A 139 -13.71 -3.23 11.42
CA SER A 139 -14.39 -4.50 11.22
C SER A 139 -14.71 -4.67 9.72
N PRO A 140 -14.58 -5.88 9.16
CA PRO A 140 -14.35 -7.15 9.85
C PRO A 140 -12.88 -7.56 10.07
N GLU A 141 -11.91 -6.87 9.46
CA GLU A 141 -10.51 -7.30 9.33
C GLU A 141 -9.86 -7.67 10.67
N LYS A 142 -10.08 -6.84 11.69
CA LYS A 142 -9.57 -7.05 13.06
C LYS A 142 -9.96 -8.41 13.66
N TYR A 143 -11.06 -9.02 13.21
CA TYR A 143 -11.59 -10.27 13.76
C TYR A 143 -11.30 -11.50 12.88
N LEU A 144 -10.85 -11.28 11.65
CA LEU A 144 -10.45 -12.33 10.73
C LEU A 144 -9.06 -12.87 11.09
N ARG A 145 -8.92 -14.20 11.04
CA ARG A 145 -7.64 -14.92 11.22
C ARG A 145 -7.67 -16.21 10.43
N ASP A 146 -6.49 -16.76 10.21
CA ASP A 146 -6.27 -18.07 9.59
C ASP A 146 -6.78 -18.12 8.15
N ILE A 147 -6.80 -16.97 7.46
CA ILE A 147 -7.11 -16.86 6.04
C ILE A 147 -5.85 -17.25 5.26
N PRO A 148 -5.87 -18.34 4.46
CA PRO A 148 -4.69 -18.84 3.77
C PRO A 148 -4.43 -18.09 2.46
N TYR A 149 -3.18 -17.98 2.05
CA TYR A 149 -2.81 -17.54 0.70
C TYR A 149 -2.04 -18.64 -0.04
N PRO A 150 -2.33 -18.90 -1.34
CA PRO A 150 -3.30 -18.19 -2.18
C PRO A 150 -4.78 -18.48 -1.85
N PRO A 151 -5.74 -17.65 -2.32
CA PRO A 151 -7.17 -17.84 -2.06
C PRO A 151 -7.70 -19.25 -2.32
N SER A 152 -7.18 -19.94 -3.35
CA SER A 152 -7.54 -21.32 -3.69
C SER A 152 -7.27 -22.35 -2.60
N LEU A 153 -6.46 -22.03 -1.58
CA LEU A 153 -6.26 -22.89 -0.42
C LEU A 153 -7.45 -22.86 0.56
N LEU A 154 -8.31 -21.84 0.51
CA LEU A 154 -9.47 -21.77 1.38
C LEU A 154 -10.58 -22.70 0.88
N THR A 155 -10.84 -23.78 1.61
CA THR A 155 -12.01 -24.63 1.34
C THR A 155 -13.27 -24.06 1.98
N ARG A 156 -14.47 -24.47 1.50
CA ARG A 156 -15.75 -24.11 2.13
C ARG A 156 -15.80 -24.49 3.62
N ALA A 157 -15.26 -25.65 3.98
CA ALA A 157 -15.23 -26.10 5.37
C ALA A 157 -14.28 -25.26 6.24
N GLU A 158 -13.20 -24.71 5.68
CA GLU A 158 -12.33 -23.74 6.36
C GLU A 158 -13.01 -22.39 6.48
N ALA A 159 -13.67 -21.92 5.42
CA ALA A 159 -14.46 -20.69 5.45
C ALA A 159 -15.50 -20.71 6.58
N ASP A 160 -16.29 -21.78 6.70
CA ASP A 160 -17.27 -21.95 7.78
C ASP A 160 -16.62 -21.91 9.18
N ARG A 161 -15.44 -22.51 9.32
CA ARG A 161 -14.67 -22.49 10.59
C ARG A 161 -14.16 -21.09 10.91
N ILE A 162 -13.61 -20.37 9.92
CA ILE A 162 -13.12 -19.01 10.09
C ILE A 162 -14.27 -18.09 10.46
N ILE A 163 -15.41 -18.16 9.78
CA ILE A 163 -16.60 -17.36 10.09
C ILE A 163 -17.03 -17.58 11.55
N ALA A 164 -17.22 -18.84 11.96
CA ALA A 164 -17.64 -19.16 13.32
C ALA A 164 -16.63 -18.66 14.38
N ALA A 165 -15.33 -18.81 14.11
CA ALA A 165 -14.29 -18.32 15.00
C ALA A 165 -14.25 -16.79 15.06
N SER A 166 -14.43 -16.10 13.95
CA SER A 166 -14.45 -14.63 13.89
C SER A 166 -15.68 -14.05 14.61
N ILE A 167 -16.85 -14.69 14.49
CA ILE A 167 -18.06 -14.34 15.25
C ILE A 167 -17.78 -14.48 16.74
N ALA A 168 -17.15 -15.58 17.17
CA ALA A 168 -16.82 -15.80 18.57
C ALA A 168 -15.81 -14.74 19.10
N ARG A 169 -14.79 -14.40 18.30
CA ARG A 169 -13.81 -13.35 18.65
C ARG A 169 -14.46 -11.98 18.79
N MET A 170 -15.27 -11.57 17.80
CA MET A 170 -15.97 -10.28 17.82
C MET A 170 -16.98 -10.22 18.98
N THR A 171 -17.77 -11.27 19.19
CA THR A 171 -18.71 -11.36 20.32
C THR A 171 -17.98 -11.27 21.67
N ALA A 172 -16.84 -11.93 21.82
CA ALA A 172 -16.06 -11.87 23.05
C ALA A 172 -15.46 -10.47 23.30
N ALA A 173 -15.05 -9.76 22.24
CA ALA A 173 -14.46 -8.43 22.33
C ALA A 173 -15.49 -7.30 22.51
N GLU A 174 -16.65 -7.40 21.83
CA GLU A 174 -17.61 -6.31 21.70
C GLU A 174 -19.00 -6.61 22.30
N GLY A 175 -19.24 -7.85 22.74
CA GLY A 175 -20.53 -8.31 23.28
C GLY A 175 -21.57 -8.68 22.20
N THR A 176 -21.31 -8.35 20.93
CA THR A 176 -22.11 -8.72 19.76
C THR A 176 -21.18 -8.96 18.57
N ALA A 177 -21.69 -9.57 17.50
CA ALA A 177 -20.95 -9.73 16.25
C ALA A 177 -21.83 -9.37 15.05
N ASP A 178 -21.26 -8.60 14.12
CA ASP A 178 -21.84 -8.43 12.79
C ASP A 178 -21.58 -9.69 11.96
N THR A 179 -22.49 -10.64 12.11
CA THR A 179 -22.38 -11.96 11.46
C THR A 179 -22.44 -11.85 9.94
N ASP A 180 -23.20 -10.89 9.41
CA ASP A 180 -23.37 -10.71 7.97
C ASP A 180 -22.08 -10.15 7.36
N ALA A 181 -21.47 -9.13 7.98
CA ALA A 181 -20.20 -8.58 7.52
C ALA A 181 -19.07 -9.61 7.56
N LEU A 182 -18.96 -10.39 8.65
CA LEU A 182 -17.96 -11.46 8.79
C LEU A 182 -18.15 -12.57 7.75
N THR A 183 -19.39 -13.01 7.56
CA THR A 183 -19.73 -14.03 6.56
C THR A 183 -19.40 -13.55 5.16
N LYS A 184 -19.80 -12.32 4.83
CA LYS A 184 -19.54 -11.71 3.54
C LYS A 184 -18.04 -11.59 3.26
N ALA A 185 -17.25 -11.12 4.21
CA ALA A 185 -15.80 -10.97 4.01
C ALA A 185 -15.10 -12.28 3.66
N VAL A 186 -15.42 -13.36 4.39
CA VAL A 186 -14.83 -14.68 4.14
C VAL A 186 -15.34 -15.27 2.82
N GLN A 187 -16.61 -15.05 2.46
CA GLN A 187 -17.16 -15.48 1.17
C GLN A 187 -16.54 -14.72 -0.01
N ASP A 188 -16.41 -13.40 0.10
CA ASP A 188 -15.76 -12.58 -0.93
C ASP A 188 -14.30 -13.03 -1.14
N TYR A 189 -13.57 -13.37 -0.05
CA TYR A 189 -12.23 -13.95 -0.16
C TYR A 189 -12.24 -15.34 -0.80
N LEU A 190 -13.17 -16.21 -0.42
CA LEU A 190 -13.32 -17.56 -0.99
C LEU A 190 -13.58 -17.52 -2.50
N ASP A 191 -14.32 -16.52 -2.98
CA ASP A 191 -14.64 -16.33 -4.39
C ASP A 191 -13.54 -15.57 -5.16
N THR A 192 -12.49 -15.10 -4.47
CA THR A 192 -11.36 -14.40 -5.08
C THR A 192 -10.46 -15.39 -5.84
N PRO A 193 -10.17 -15.18 -7.13
CA PRO A 193 -9.22 -16.02 -7.86
C PRO A 193 -7.77 -15.71 -7.46
N ASP A 194 -6.88 -16.69 -7.54
CA ASP A 194 -5.45 -16.51 -7.23
C ASP A 194 -4.79 -15.41 -8.07
N SER A 195 -5.28 -15.19 -9.31
CA SER A 195 -4.80 -14.14 -10.21
C SER A 195 -5.09 -12.72 -9.74
N ALA A 196 -6.05 -12.52 -8.82
CA ALA A 196 -6.47 -11.20 -8.36
C ALA A 196 -5.33 -10.39 -7.70
N VAL A 197 -4.27 -11.08 -7.26
CA VAL A 197 -3.05 -10.44 -6.75
C VAL A 197 -2.40 -9.48 -7.76
N GLY A 198 -2.63 -9.68 -9.07
CA GLY A 198 -2.08 -8.85 -10.14
C GLY A 198 -3.01 -7.73 -10.62
N ASP A 199 -4.27 -7.66 -10.18
CA ASP A 199 -5.28 -6.78 -10.79
C ASP A 199 -4.93 -5.29 -10.68
N ASP A 200 -4.48 -4.85 -9.50
CA ASP A 200 -4.04 -3.47 -9.26
C ASP A 200 -2.81 -3.10 -10.11
N ILE A 201 -1.90 -4.06 -10.29
CA ILE A 201 -0.67 -3.87 -11.08
C ILE A 201 -1.04 -3.74 -12.57
N ALA A 202 -1.94 -4.60 -13.05
CA ALA A 202 -2.45 -4.54 -14.42
C ALA A 202 -3.18 -3.21 -14.67
N ARG A 203 -3.98 -2.73 -13.71
CA ARG A 203 -4.65 -1.43 -13.79
C ARG A 203 -3.67 -0.28 -13.89
N ALA A 204 -2.62 -0.26 -13.07
CA ALA A 204 -1.60 0.78 -13.11
C ALA A 204 -0.82 0.75 -14.44
N ALA A 205 -0.49 -0.44 -14.95
CA ALA A 205 0.16 -0.62 -16.23
C ALA A 205 -0.70 -0.11 -17.41
N GLU A 206 -2.00 -0.44 -17.41
CA GLU A 206 -2.96 0.05 -18.41
C GLU A 206 -3.04 1.58 -18.41
N TRP A 207 -3.15 2.21 -17.23
CA TRP A 207 -3.14 3.67 -17.11
C TRP A 207 -1.85 4.30 -17.66
N ALA A 208 -0.69 3.72 -17.38
CA ALA A 208 0.57 4.23 -17.90
C ALA A 208 0.64 4.10 -19.42
N ASP A 209 0.23 2.96 -19.99
CA ASP A 209 0.21 2.75 -21.44
C ASP A 209 -0.74 3.75 -22.13
N ASP A 210 -1.94 3.95 -21.60
CA ASP A 210 -2.95 4.88 -22.13
C ASP A 210 -2.46 6.34 -22.11
N ASN A 211 -1.62 6.69 -21.13
CA ASN A 211 -1.03 8.02 -20.99
C ASN A 211 0.38 8.13 -21.58
N SER A 212 0.87 7.11 -22.28
CA SER A 212 2.24 7.07 -22.85
C SER A 212 3.36 7.30 -21.81
N ILE A 213 3.13 6.86 -20.57
CA ILE A 213 4.12 6.87 -19.49
C ILE A 213 4.90 5.55 -19.55
N PRO A 214 6.25 5.58 -19.63
CA PRO A 214 7.04 4.36 -19.56
C PRO A 214 6.77 3.61 -18.24
N ARG A 215 6.51 2.30 -18.30
CA ARG A 215 6.15 1.51 -17.10
C ARG A 215 7.22 1.51 -16.01
N GLU A 216 8.49 1.72 -16.38
CA GLU A 216 9.62 1.94 -15.45
C GLU A 216 9.50 3.24 -14.63
N ARG A 217 8.58 4.14 -14.98
CA ARG A 217 8.19 5.32 -14.19
C ARG A 217 7.05 5.03 -13.22
N LEU A 218 6.58 3.78 -13.15
CA LEU A 218 5.70 3.32 -12.09
C LEU A 218 6.48 2.60 -10.99
N LEU A 219 5.97 2.72 -9.77
CA LEU A 219 6.40 1.96 -8.61
C LEU A 219 5.18 1.38 -7.89
N LEU A 220 5.17 0.08 -7.62
CA LEU A 220 4.36 -0.49 -6.54
C LEU A 220 5.05 -0.11 -5.23
N GLY A 221 4.70 1.05 -4.68
CA GLY A 221 5.40 1.69 -3.56
C GLY A 221 5.29 0.91 -2.25
N GLU A 222 4.15 0.26 -2.05
CA GLU A 222 3.92 -0.62 -0.92
C GLU A 222 3.08 -1.84 -1.30
N PHE A 223 3.54 -3.00 -0.87
CA PHE A 223 2.75 -4.21 -0.71
C PHE A 223 3.31 -5.04 0.43
N GLY A 224 2.46 -5.83 1.08
CA GLY A 224 2.83 -6.63 2.23
C GLY A 224 1.64 -7.39 2.78
N ALA A 225 1.87 -8.24 3.76
CA ALA A 225 0.83 -8.98 4.46
C ALA A 225 1.24 -9.20 5.92
N LEU A 226 0.29 -9.10 6.84
CA LEU A 226 0.54 -9.43 8.24
C LEU A 226 0.80 -10.93 8.37
N HIS A 227 1.99 -11.29 8.86
CA HIS A 227 2.36 -12.67 9.14
C HIS A 227 2.39 -12.99 10.64
N THR A 228 2.38 -11.98 11.52
CA THR A 228 2.33 -12.20 12.98
C THR A 228 1.40 -11.21 13.69
N PRO A 229 0.09 -11.24 13.39
CA PRO A 229 -0.87 -10.41 14.12
C PRO A 229 -1.08 -10.91 15.56
N ASP A 230 -1.03 -10.00 16.53
CA ASP A 230 -1.17 -10.27 17.98
C ASP A 230 -0.32 -11.43 18.50
N GLU A 231 0.98 -11.44 18.17
CA GLU A 231 1.95 -12.48 18.57
C GLU A 231 1.66 -13.89 18.04
N VAL A 232 0.65 -14.04 17.17
CA VAL A 232 0.31 -15.31 16.53
C VAL A 232 0.85 -15.30 15.11
N THR A 233 1.91 -16.09 14.88
CA THR A 233 2.49 -16.24 13.54
C THR A 233 1.62 -17.14 12.66
N GLN A 234 1.14 -16.57 11.56
CA GLN A 234 0.49 -17.30 10.47
C GLN A 234 1.54 -18.11 9.69
N PRO A 235 1.16 -19.18 8.96
CA PRO A 235 2.08 -19.96 8.16
C PRO A 235 2.91 -19.10 7.19
N MET A 236 4.24 -19.08 7.37
CA MET A 236 5.14 -18.21 6.62
C MET A 236 5.19 -18.55 5.13
N GLU A 237 4.83 -19.77 4.74
CA GLU A 237 4.68 -20.15 3.34
C GLU A 237 3.61 -19.31 2.62
N TRP A 238 2.54 -18.90 3.31
CA TRP A 238 1.51 -18.02 2.74
C TRP A 238 2.09 -16.64 2.46
N TYR A 239 2.84 -16.10 3.43
CA TYR A 239 3.50 -14.80 3.30
C TYR A 239 4.50 -14.80 2.14
N HIS A 240 5.37 -15.81 2.07
CA HIS A 240 6.34 -15.95 0.99
C HIS A 240 5.68 -16.16 -0.39
N ALA A 241 4.59 -16.94 -0.47
CA ALA A 241 3.83 -17.11 -1.70
C ALA A 241 3.22 -15.79 -2.18
N PHE A 242 2.64 -14.99 -1.27
CA PHE A 242 2.10 -13.67 -1.58
C PHE A 242 3.17 -12.70 -2.06
N LEU A 243 4.30 -12.60 -1.34
CA LEU A 243 5.42 -11.75 -1.73
C LEU A 243 5.92 -12.12 -3.13
N SER A 244 6.08 -13.42 -3.40
CA SER A 244 6.49 -13.91 -4.70
C SER A 244 5.50 -13.59 -5.81
N ALA A 245 4.21 -13.70 -5.55
CA ALA A 245 3.17 -13.42 -6.54
C ALA A 245 3.11 -11.92 -6.89
N LYS A 246 3.16 -11.03 -5.88
CA LYS A 246 3.22 -9.57 -6.10
C LYS A 246 4.48 -9.18 -6.87
N ARG A 247 5.65 -9.66 -6.43
CA ARG A 247 6.93 -9.41 -7.10
C ARG A 247 6.87 -9.82 -8.57
N GLN A 248 6.44 -11.05 -8.87
CA GLN A 248 6.35 -11.56 -10.24
C GLN A 248 5.39 -10.73 -11.09
N ALA A 249 4.21 -10.42 -10.58
CA ALA A 249 3.24 -9.59 -11.30
C ALA A 249 3.79 -8.20 -11.62
N SER A 250 4.51 -7.57 -10.68
CA SER A 250 5.17 -6.28 -10.92
C SER A 250 6.30 -6.38 -11.96
N GLU A 251 7.17 -7.38 -11.84
CA GLU A 251 8.28 -7.62 -12.76
C GLU A 251 7.81 -7.92 -14.18
N ASP A 252 6.78 -8.77 -14.33
CA ASP A 252 6.16 -9.12 -15.62
C ASP A 252 5.49 -7.89 -16.26
N ALA A 253 4.98 -6.96 -15.46
CA ALA A 253 4.43 -5.70 -15.93
C ALA A 253 5.53 -4.65 -16.26
N GLY A 254 6.79 -4.87 -15.88
CA GLY A 254 7.88 -3.89 -16.04
C GLY A 254 7.84 -2.76 -15.02
N ILE A 255 7.25 -3.01 -13.85
CA ILE A 255 7.03 -2.03 -12.78
C ILE A 255 7.95 -2.36 -11.59
N GLY A 256 8.62 -1.34 -11.06
CA GLY A 256 9.42 -1.50 -9.84
C GLY A 256 8.55 -1.77 -8.61
N TRP A 257 9.13 -2.29 -7.53
CA TRP A 257 8.36 -2.64 -6.33
C TRP A 257 9.13 -2.36 -5.04
N SER A 258 8.38 -2.13 -3.95
CA SER A 258 8.90 -1.95 -2.60
C SER A 258 7.96 -2.63 -1.59
N VAL A 259 8.52 -3.46 -0.71
CA VAL A 259 7.77 -4.25 0.27
C VAL A 259 7.60 -3.44 1.56
N LEU A 260 6.37 -3.39 2.08
CA LEU A 260 6.10 -3.02 3.47
C LEU A 260 6.16 -4.31 4.32
N SER A 261 7.10 -4.47 5.24
CA SER A 261 8.15 -3.54 5.68
C SER A 261 9.45 -4.26 5.97
N TRP A 262 10.51 -3.53 6.33
CA TRP A 262 11.77 -4.16 6.74
C TRP A 262 11.62 -5.00 8.01
N ALA A 263 10.87 -4.55 9.01
CA ALA A 263 10.65 -5.25 10.29
C ALA A 263 9.26 -4.94 10.84
N GLY A 264 8.74 -5.80 11.71
CA GLY A 264 7.39 -5.67 12.30
C GLY A 264 6.44 -6.75 11.81
N GLY A 265 5.13 -6.53 11.92
CA GLY A 265 4.11 -7.53 11.61
C GLY A 265 4.02 -7.94 10.13
N MET A 266 4.58 -7.13 9.22
CA MET A 266 4.75 -7.42 7.79
C MET A 266 6.23 -7.49 7.40
N GLY A 267 7.12 -7.67 8.38
CA GLY A 267 8.57 -7.54 8.22
C GLY A 267 9.19 -8.62 7.34
N VAL A 268 10.13 -8.23 6.47
CA VAL A 268 10.93 -9.18 5.66
C VAL A 268 12.22 -9.62 6.37
N ALA A 269 12.70 -8.86 7.35
CA ALA A 269 13.85 -9.23 8.16
C ALA A 269 13.50 -10.27 9.22
N ILE A 270 14.48 -11.09 9.59
CA ILE A 270 14.37 -12.02 10.71
C ILE A 270 14.14 -11.19 12.00
N PRO A 271 13.03 -11.39 12.74
CA PRO A 271 12.63 -10.52 13.85
C PRO A 271 13.70 -10.35 14.93
N ASP A 272 14.40 -11.43 15.26
CA ASP A 272 15.38 -11.49 16.36
C ASP A 272 16.85 -11.42 15.89
N ASP A 273 17.11 -11.22 14.59
CA ASP A 273 18.48 -11.04 14.10
C ASP A 273 18.96 -9.61 14.39
N PRO A 274 20.04 -9.41 15.18
CA PRO A 274 20.53 -8.08 15.52
C PRO A 274 20.97 -7.27 14.29
N ASP A 275 21.35 -7.94 13.21
CA ASP A 275 21.73 -7.32 11.94
C ASP A 275 20.53 -7.19 10.98
N ARG A 276 19.33 -7.63 11.40
CA ARG A 276 18.08 -7.61 10.62
C ARG A 276 18.24 -8.22 9.23
N ARG A 277 18.94 -9.35 9.14
CA ARG A 277 19.15 -10.04 7.86
C ARG A 277 17.83 -10.64 7.37
N LEU A 278 17.70 -10.75 6.05
CA LEU A 278 16.59 -11.46 5.42
C LEU A 278 16.74 -12.97 5.61
N ALA A 279 15.63 -13.68 5.80
CA ALA A 279 15.63 -15.13 5.77
C ALA A 279 15.85 -15.66 4.34
N PRO A 280 16.48 -16.83 4.14
CA PRO A 280 16.66 -17.42 2.82
C PRO A 280 15.36 -17.57 2.02
N ASP A 281 14.26 -17.87 2.70
CA ASP A 281 12.95 -18.08 2.08
C ASP A 281 12.34 -16.75 1.61
N THR A 282 12.53 -15.68 2.39
CA THR A 282 12.14 -14.32 2.01
C THR A 282 12.95 -13.81 0.83
N CYS A 283 14.26 -14.07 0.80
CA CYS A 283 15.08 -13.77 -0.39
C CYS A 283 14.57 -14.49 -1.64
N ARG A 284 14.26 -15.80 -1.53
CA ARG A 284 13.69 -16.55 -2.67
C ARG A 284 12.35 -15.98 -3.10
N ALA A 285 11.48 -15.64 -2.16
CA ALA A 285 10.19 -15.02 -2.44
C ALA A 285 10.34 -13.65 -3.13
N LEU A 286 11.38 -12.89 -2.81
CA LEU A 286 11.65 -11.58 -3.41
C LEU A 286 12.62 -11.61 -4.60
N GLY A 287 13.05 -12.79 -5.06
CA GLY A 287 14.03 -12.91 -6.14
C GLY A 287 15.41 -12.31 -5.80
N LEU A 288 15.71 -12.11 -4.52
CA LEU A 288 16.94 -11.49 -4.04
C LEU A 288 18.03 -12.53 -3.76
N SER A 289 19.28 -12.10 -3.89
CA SER A 289 20.42 -12.87 -3.40
C SER A 289 20.56 -12.67 -1.89
N CYS A 290 20.27 -13.70 -1.10
CA CYS A 290 20.73 -13.75 0.28
C CYS A 290 22.23 -14.02 0.24
N GLY A 291 23.05 -12.98 0.51
CA GLY A 291 24.49 -13.14 0.62
C GLY A 291 24.81 -14.20 1.67
N ASN A 292 25.27 -15.37 1.22
CA ASN A 292 25.87 -16.40 2.07
C ASN A 292 27.35 -16.11 2.27
#